data_AF-A0A7G1IJP6-F1
#
_entry.id   AF-A0A7G1IJP6-F1
#
_cell.length_a   1.000
_cell.length_b   1.000
_cell.length_c   1.000
_cell.angle_alpha   90.00
_cell.angle_beta   90.00
_cell.angle_gamma   90.00
#
_symmetry.space_group_name_H-M   'P 1'
#
loop_
_entity.id
_entity.type
_entity.pdbx_description
1 polymer ?
#
loop_
_entity_poly.entity_id
_entity_poly.type
_entity_poly.pdbx_seq_one_letter_code
_entity_poly.pdbx_strand_id
1 'polypeptide(L)'
;MPFTDVFLAEEWRHVVLARRIGTAAAYLSAKRTGRGRALGSRQRAQVWQAMWEFEQALTQLGAWTHETIRREATALLEADTTKPYRHIVIDEAQDLSPDQWRLLRAAVAEAPDDIFIAGDTHQRIYNNRVSLRDVGINIAGRSTRLNLNYRTTAEILGWSLGLLRGERIDDMEGGLDSIAGCRSYVHGAPPRLQGFDKLDAETRFIASTVNEWINSGVAPSEIGIAVRAKWFGSKVADALKAMGIKTVDLAKASTKDDAVHVGTMHRMKGLEFRCVGVAGVGAKFVPAANAVTPIDEDRQTHEQDLERERCLLFVACTRAREELLVTWHGQPSPFLTASTADSAGAQ
;
A
#
# COMPACT_ATOMS: atom_id res chain seq x y z
N MET A 1 20.49 -23.62 2.35
CA MET A 1 20.06 -23.10 3.67
C MET A 1 18.55 -23.27 3.80
N PRO A 2 17.97 -23.43 5.01
CA PRO A 2 16.52 -23.61 5.19
C PRO A 2 15.73 -22.28 5.19
N PHE A 3 16.22 -21.27 4.49
CA PHE A 3 15.62 -19.93 4.40
C PHE A 3 15.32 -19.61 2.95
N THR A 4 14.15 -19.03 2.70
CA THR A 4 13.77 -18.53 1.38
C THR A 4 14.56 -17.26 1.06
N ASP A 5 14.72 -17.00 -0.23
CA ASP A 5 15.26 -15.75 -0.77
C ASP A 5 14.46 -14.53 -0.27
N VAL A 6 13.13 -14.62 -0.27
CA VAL A 6 12.24 -13.58 0.25
C VAL A 6 12.55 -13.27 1.72
N PHE A 7 12.68 -14.31 2.56
CA PHE A 7 13.01 -14.12 3.96
C PHE A 7 14.36 -13.42 4.16
N LEU A 8 15.39 -13.84 3.43
CA LEU A 8 16.73 -13.27 3.54
C LEU A 8 16.76 -11.80 3.09
N ALA A 9 16.09 -11.47 1.99
CA ALA A 9 15.99 -10.11 1.49
C ALA A 9 15.24 -9.19 2.47
N GLU A 10 14.13 -9.67 3.04
CA GLU A 10 13.36 -8.95 4.05
C GLU A 10 14.13 -8.75 5.35
N GLU A 11 14.85 -9.78 5.81
CA GLU A 11 15.68 -9.69 7.02
C GLU A 11 16.83 -8.69 6.85
N TRP A 12 17.50 -8.72 5.69
CA TRP A 12 18.54 -7.76 5.36
C TRP A 12 18.00 -6.32 5.34
N ARG A 13 16.85 -6.07 4.69
CA ARG A 13 16.24 -4.73 4.65
C ARG A 13 15.74 -4.24 6.01
N HIS A 14 14.95 -5.04 6.72
CA HIS A 14 14.24 -4.60 7.92
C HIS A 14 15.05 -4.70 9.21
N VAL A 15 16.14 -5.47 9.22
CA VAL A 15 17.01 -5.63 10.39
C VAL A 15 18.39 -5.06 10.13
N VAL A 16 19.09 -5.52 9.10
CA VAL A 16 20.49 -5.12 8.86
C VAL A 16 20.60 -3.67 8.42
N LEU A 17 19.96 -3.31 7.32
CA LEU A 17 20.00 -1.95 6.76
C LEU A 17 19.31 -0.95 7.69
N ALA A 18 18.06 -1.22 8.07
CA ALA A 18 17.27 -0.35 8.94
C ALA A 18 17.97 0.07 10.25
N ARG A 19 18.79 -0.83 10.81
CA ARG A 19 19.52 -0.61 12.07
C ARG A 19 21.03 -0.35 11.87
N ARG A 20 21.49 -0.18 10.63
CA ARG A 20 22.91 0.03 10.27
C ARG A 20 23.85 -1.02 10.89
N ILE A 21 23.45 -2.29 10.84
CA ILE A 21 24.24 -3.38 11.42
C ILE A 21 25.38 -3.73 10.46
N GLY A 22 26.61 -3.44 10.86
CA GLY A 22 27.81 -3.76 10.07
C GLY A 22 28.60 -4.99 10.57
N THR A 23 28.20 -5.61 11.69
CA THR A 23 28.99 -6.70 12.30
C THR A 23 28.13 -7.89 12.72
N ALA A 24 28.75 -9.07 12.74
CA ALA A 24 28.11 -10.30 13.21
C ALA A 24 27.61 -10.16 14.65
N ALA A 25 28.40 -9.57 15.55
CA ALA A 25 28.02 -9.38 16.95
C ALA A 25 26.81 -8.45 17.12
N ALA A 26 26.78 -7.35 16.36
CA ALA A 26 25.63 -6.45 16.33
C ALA A 26 24.38 -7.16 15.76
N TYR A 27 24.53 -7.96 14.70
CA TYR A 27 23.40 -8.73 14.19
C TYR A 27 22.91 -9.76 15.19
N LEU A 28 23.79 -10.53 15.82
CA LEU A 28 23.41 -11.58 16.77
C LEU A 28 22.66 -11.03 17.99
N SER A 29 22.96 -9.80 18.41
CA SER A 29 22.30 -9.12 19.54
C SER A 29 21.11 -8.24 19.14
N ALA A 30 20.91 -7.97 17.85
CA ALA A 30 19.87 -7.08 17.38
C ALA A 30 18.45 -7.59 17.69
N LYS A 31 17.59 -6.69 18.17
CA LYS A 31 16.16 -6.97 18.28
C LYS A 31 15.58 -7.11 16.87
N ARG A 32 14.82 -8.18 16.64
CA ARG A 32 14.12 -8.44 15.38
C ARG A 32 12.64 -8.09 15.52
N THR A 33 12.37 -6.89 16.04
CA THR A 33 11.02 -6.42 16.35
C THR A 33 10.13 -6.44 15.10
N GLY A 34 8.94 -7.02 15.20
CA GLY A 34 8.01 -7.15 14.07
C GLY A 34 8.38 -8.23 13.07
N ARG A 35 9.44 -9.01 13.30
CA ARG A 35 9.79 -10.22 12.55
C ARG A 35 9.32 -11.41 13.38
N GLY A 36 8.29 -12.14 12.94
CA GLY A 36 7.67 -13.14 13.80
C GLY A 36 8.30 -14.54 13.75
N ARG A 37 9.13 -14.89 12.75
CA ARG A 37 9.96 -16.10 12.83
C ARG A 37 11.11 -15.90 13.82
N ALA A 38 11.02 -16.52 15.00
CA ALA A 38 12.13 -16.57 15.96
C ALA A 38 13.34 -17.30 15.35
N LEU A 39 14.54 -16.75 15.55
CA LEU A 39 15.79 -17.37 15.11
C LEU A 39 16.68 -17.65 16.33
N GLY A 40 17.05 -18.92 16.51
CA GLY A 40 18.07 -19.29 17.48
C GLY A 40 19.47 -18.83 17.06
N SER A 41 20.44 -18.82 17.98
CA SER A 41 21.78 -18.26 17.73
C SER A 41 22.47 -18.86 16.49
N ARG A 42 22.37 -20.19 16.28
CA ARG A 42 22.94 -20.87 15.11
C ARG A 42 22.29 -20.41 13.80
N GLN A 43 20.96 -20.26 13.80
CA GLN A 43 20.22 -19.78 12.63
C GLN A 43 20.58 -18.33 12.32
N ARG A 44 20.71 -17.47 13.34
CA ARG A 44 21.16 -16.08 13.15
C ARG A 44 22.55 -16.03 12.53
N ALA A 45 23.48 -16.87 12.98
CA ALA A 45 24.81 -16.93 12.37
C ALA A 45 24.75 -17.34 10.90
N GLN A 46 23.91 -18.32 10.53
CA GLN A 46 23.71 -18.72 9.13
C GLN A 46 23.10 -17.59 8.29
N VAL A 47 22.09 -16.90 8.81
CA VAL A 47 21.45 -15.77 8.11
C VAL A 47 22.45 -14.62 7.93
N TRP A 48 23.23 -14.29 8.96
CA TRP A 48 24.31 -13.30 8.85
C TRP A 48 25.33 -13.69 7.80
N GLN A 49 25.77 -14.95 7.78
CA GLN A 49 26.73 -15.44 6.81
C GLN A 49 26.22 -15.25 5.37
N ALA A 50 24.95 -15.58 5.11
CA ALA A 50 24.33 -15.37 3.80
C ALA A 50 24.32 -13.90 3.38
N MET A 51 23.93 -13.00 4.30
CA MET A 51 23.88 -11.55 4.02
C MET A 51 25.28 -10.96 3.81
N TRP A 52 26.26 -11.43 4.58
CA TRP A 52 27.65 -11.03 4.42
C TRP A 52 28.22 -11.49 3.07
N GLU A 53 27.99 -12.75 2.68
CA GLU A 53 28.39 -13.27 1.36
C GLU A 53 27.74 -12.47 0.22
N PHE A 54 26.46 -12.09 0.39
CA PHE A 54 25.75 -11.23 -0.56
C PHE A 54 26.40 -9.84 -0.69
N GLU A 55 26.71 -9.16 0.41
CA GLU A 55 27.37 -7.84 0.37
C GLU A 55 28.80 -7.91 -0.21
N GLN A 56 29.53 -9.01 0.07
CA GLN A 56 30.84 -9.24 -0.54
C GLN A 56 30.73 -9.47 -2.05
N ALA A 57 29.75 -10.24 -2.50
CA ALA A 57 29.50 -10.45 -3.92
C ALA A 57 29.17 -9.13 -4.63
N LEU A 58 28.35 -8.27 -4.03
CA LEU A 58 28.07 -6.92 -4.56
C LEU A 58 29.35 -6.09 -4.71
N THR A 59 30.20 -6.12 -3.69
CA THR A 59 31.49 -5.40 -3.69
C THR A 59 32.41 -5.90 -4.80
N GLN A 60 32.55 -7.22 -4.96
CA GLN A 60 33.36 -7.83 -6.02
C GLN A 60 32.85 -7.51 -7.42
N LEU A 61 31.52 -7.41 -7.58
CA LEU A 61 30.89 -7.04 -8.84
C LEU A 61 30.93 -5.53 -9.12
N GLY A 62 31.37 -4.71 -8.16
CA GLY A 62 31.25 -3.25 -8.25
C GLY A 62 29.79 -2.79 -8.36
N ALA A 63 28.85 -3.61 -7.89
CA ALA A 63 27.43 -3.43 -8.05
C ALA A 63 26.78 -2.88 -6.78
N TRP A 64 25.69 -2.16 -6.97
CA TRP A 64 24.95 -1.53 -5.90
C TRP A 64 23.47 -1.86 -6.01
N THR A 65 22.81 -2.09 -4.88
CA THR A 65 21.36 -2.16 -4.82
C THR A 65 20.79 -0.75 -4.62
N HIS A 66 19.50 -0.57 -4.87
CA HIS A 66 18.83 0.69 -4.57
C HIS A 66 18.95 1.09 -3.09
N GLU A 67 18.99 0.10 -2.18
CA GLU A 67 19.23 0.29 -0.75
C GLU A 67 20.66 0.73 -0.45
N THR A 68 21.68 0.05 -1.00
CA THR A 68 23.08 0.41 -0.70
C THR A 68 23.45 1.77 -1.25
N ILE A 69 22.89 2.18 -2.40
CA ILE A 69 23.08 3.54 -2.95
C ILE A 69 22.65 4.59 -1.92
N ARG A 70 21.47 4.40 -1.31
CA ARG A 70 20.95 5.30 -0.29
C ARG A 70 21.82 5.30 0.97
N ARG A 71 22.33 4.14 1.38
CA ARG A 71 23.24 4.01 2.53
C ARG A 71 24.51 4.83 2.35
N GLU A 72 25.20 4.69 1.22
CA GLU A 72 26.46 5.41 1.03
C GLU A 72 26.24 6.89 0.71
N ALA A 73 25.17 7.25 0.00
CA ALA A 73 24.76 8.65 -0.15
C ALA A 73 24.50 9.31 1.23
N THR A 74 23.88 8.57 2.15
CA THR A 74 23.70 9.02 3.54
C THR A 74 25.04 9.23 4.23
N ALA A 75 25.99 8.30 4.10
CA ALA A 75 27.31 8.41 4.72
C ALA A 75 28.10 9.63 4.21
N LEU A 76 28.06 9.90 2.90
CA LEU A 76 28.67 11.09 2.31
C LEU A 76 28.04 12.38 2.85
N LEU A 77 26.70 12.43 2.91
CA LEU A 77 25.99 13.58 3.44
C LEU A 77 26.22 13.77 4.94
N GLU A 78 26.37 12.70 5.72
CA GLU A 78 26.71 12.79 7.15
C GLU A 78 28.11 13.36 7.38
N ALA A 79 29.08 13.02 6.52
CA ALA A 79 30.45 13.53 6.59
C ALA A 79 30.58 15.00 6.15
N ASP A 80 29.68 15.49 5.30
CA ASP A 80 29.70 16.88 4.85
C ASP A 80 29.07 17.82 5.89
N THR A 81 29.75 18.93 6.18
CA THR A 81 29.23 19.99 7.05
C THR A 81 28.30 20.95 6.30
N THR A 82 28.47 21.06 4.98
CA THR A 82 27.65 21.89 4.11
C THR A 82 26.52 21.04 3.52
N LYS A 83 25.31 21.18 4.06
CA LYS A 83 24.16 20.40 3.60
C LYS A 83 23.59 20.97 2.30
N PRO A 84 23.15 20.11 1.35
CA PRO A 84 22.64 20.55 0.06
C PRO A 84 21.28 21.28 0.15
N TYR A 85 20.50 21.02 1.21
CA TYR A 85 19.17 21.60 1.37
C TYR A 85 19.04 22.38 2.68
N ARG A 86 18.27 23.46 2.63
CA ARG A 86 17.86 24.25 3.80
C ARG A 86 16.56 23.73 4.43
N HIS A 87 15.63 23.31 3.59
CA HIS A 87 14.33 22.78 3.98
C HIS A 87 13.96 21.59 3.08
N ILE A 88 13.30 20.58 3.63
CA ILE A 88 12.80 19.42 2.90
C ILE A 88 11.30 19.30 3.12
N VAL A 89 10.55 19.14 2.04
CA VAL A 89 9.11 18.82 2.06
C VAL A 89 8.94 17.38 1.63
N ILE A 90 8.32 16.58 2.49
CA ILE A 90 8.11 15.15 2.28
C ILE A 90 6.62 14.91 2.12
N ASP A 91 6.23 14.36 0.98
CA ASP A 91 4.90 13.80 0.75
C ASP A 91 4.94 12.27 0.85
N GLU A 92 3.79 11.64 1.09
CA GLU A 92 3.64 10.18 1.20
C GLU A 92 4.60 9.53 2.22
N ALA A 93 4.88 10.24 3.32
CA ALA A 93 5.87 9.86 4.33
C ALA A 93 5.67 8.46 4.93
N GLN A 94 4.44 7.94 4.92
CA GLN A 94 4.11 6.61 5.43
C GLN A 94 4.73 5.46 4.63
N ASP A 95 5.18 5.70 3.40
CA ASP A 95 5.80 4.71 2.53
C ASP A 95 7.33 4.68 2.63
N LEU A 96 7.94 5.68 3.29
CA LEU A 96 9.39 5.80 3.36
C LEU A 96 10.01 4.75 4.29
N SER A 97 11.04 4.07 3.77
CA SER A 97 11.85 3.12 4.56
C SER A 97 12.77 3.85 5.54
N PRO A 98 13.26 3.16 6.60
CA PRO A 98 14.23 3.74 7.52
C PRO A 98 15.46 4.37 6.84
N ASP A 99 15.97 3.75 5.77
CA ASP A 99 17.14 4.24 5.04
C ASP A 99 16.84 5.54 4.28
N GLN A 100 15.63 5.66 3.72
CA GLN A 100 15.19 6.90 3.07
C GLN A 100 15.06 8.04 4.08
N TRP A 101 14.48 7.78 5.26
CA TRP A 101 14.42 8.78 6.32
C TRP A 101 15.79 9.27 6.76
N ARG A 102 16.74 8.34 6.92
CA ARG A 102 18.12 8.66 7.29
C ARG A 102 18.82 9.50 6.22
N LEU A 103 18.63 9.14 4.95
CA LEU A 103 19.14 9.92 3.83
C LEU A 103 18.60 11.36 3.85
N LEU A 104 17.29 11.52 4.01
CA LEU A 104 16.64 12.83 4.05
C LEU A 104 17.14 13.66 5.24
N ARG A 105 17.23 13.04 6.43
CA ARG A 105 17.76 13.72 7.62
C ARG A 105 19.21 14.16 7.44
N ALA A 106 20.05 13.35 6.80
CA ALA A 106 21.46 13.69 6.53
C ALA A 106 21.61 14.82 5.50
N ALA A 107 20.62 15.00 4.62
CA ALA A 107 20.65 15.98 3.53
C ALA A 107 20.30 17.42 3.94
N VAL A 108 19.89 17.65 5.20
CA VAL A 108 19.48 18.97 5.70
C VAL A 108 20.01 19.21 7.12
N ALA A 109 20.48 20.42 7.39
CA ALA A 109 20.97 20.78 8.71
C ALA A 109 19.82 20.80 9.73
N GLU A 110 20.08 20.41 10.97
CA GLU A 110 19.05 20.48 12.02
C GLU A 110 18.76 21.94 12.36
N ALA A 111 17.50 22.34 12.14
CA ALA A 111 17.05 23.71 12.35
C ALA A 111 15.51 23.74 12.53
N PRO A 112 14.93 24.85 13.05
CA PRO A 112 13.49 25.05 12.98
C PRO A 112 12.99 24.95 11.54
N ASP A 113 11.86 24.25 11.36
CA ASP A 113 11.18 24.05 10.06
C ASP A 113 12.06 23.43 8.96
N ASP A 114 13.08 22.66 9.34
CA ASP A 114 13.99 21.97 8.43
C ASP A 114 13.33 20.86 7.61
N ILE A 115 12.34 20.16 8.18
CA ILE A 115 11.60 19.09 7.53
C ILE A 115 10.10 19.28 7.76
N PHE A 116 9.35 19.38 6.66
CA PHE A 116 7.90 19.28 6.63
C PHE A 116 7.48 17.87 6.19
N ILE A 117 6.53 17.27 6.91
CA ILE A 117 6.09 15.89 6.68
C ILE A 117 4.58 15.88 6.44
N ALA A 118 4.17 15.41 5.27
CA ALA A 118 2.81 15.03 4.95
C ALA A 118 2.72 13.51 4.74
N GLY A 119 1.65 12.91 5.24
CA GLY A 119 1.40 11.49 5.04
C GLY A 119 0.08 11.05 5.67
N ASP A 120 -0.41 9.90 5.22
CA ASP A 120 -1.63 9.28 5.73
C ASP A 120 -1.36 7.83 6.12
N THR A 121 -1.44 7.54 7.41
CA THR A 121 -1.16 6.20 7.95
C THR A 121 -2.12 5.13 7.42
N HIS A 122 -3.35 5.50 7.04
CA HIS A 122 -4.31 4.55 6.46
C HIS A 122 -4.00 4.20 4.99
N GLN A 123 -3.16 4.99 4.32
CA GLN A 123 -2.72 4.76 2.94
C GLN A 123 -1.34 4.09 2.87
N ARG A 124 -0.91 3.45 3.96
CA ARG A 124 0.35 2.73 4.02
C ARG A 124 0.19 1.37 3.32
N ILE A 125 0.78 1.27 2.12
CA ILE A 125 0.79 0.04 1.33
C ILE A 125 2.13 -0.72 1.44
N TYR A 126 3.17 -0.11 2.04
CA TYR A 126 4.46 -0.75 2.30
C TYR A 126 4.72 -0.96 3.80
N ASN A 127 5.41 -2.04 4.19
CA ASN A 127 5.64 -2.39 5.60
C ASN A 127 6.82 -1.62 6.23
N ASN A 128 6.78 -0.29 6.14
CA ASN A 128 7.82 0.58 6.70
C ASN A 128 7.34 1.21 8.01
N ARG A 129 7.32 0.44 9.11
CA ARG A 129 7.06 0.97 10.45
C ARG A 129 8.34 1.58 11.02
N VAL A 130 8.46 2.90 10.99
CA VAL A 130 9.64 3.64 11.46
C VAL A 130 9.27 4.58 12.60
N SER A 131 10.02 4.49 13.70
CA SER A 131 10.04 5.56 14.71
C SER A 131 10.84 6.73 14.14
N LEU A 132 10.18 7.85 13.86
CA LEU A 132 10.85 9.06 13.35
C LEU A 132 11.96 9.53 14.30
N ARG A 133 11.79 9.30 15.61
CA ARG A 133 12.82 9.60 16.62
C ARG A 133 14.10 8.79 16.40
N ASP A 134 13.99 7.52 16.02
CA ASP A 134 15.13 6.61 15.84
C ASP A 134 15.98 6.97 14.59
N VAL A 135 15.42 7.78 13.71
CA VAL A 135 16.07 8.33 12.51
C VAL A 135 16.39 9.82 12.66
N GLY A 136 16.31 10.37 13.88
CA GLY A 136 16.73 11.75 14.18
C GLY A 136 15.69 12.82 13.82
N ILE A 137 14.42 12.46 13.70
CA ILE A 137 13.33 13.39 13.36
C ILE A 137 12.36 13.49 14.54
N ASN A 138 12.34 14.65 15.21
CA ASN A 138 11.46 14.89 16.35
C ASN A 138 10.19 15.67 15.94
N ILE A 139 9.03 15.00 15.95
CA ILE A 139 7.74 15.62 15.60
C ILE A 139 6.86 15.95 16.83
N ALA A 140 7.35 15.71 18.04
CA ALA A 140 6.55 15.87 19.25
C ALA A 140 6.04 17.32 19.40
N GLY A 141 4.72 17.47 19.59
CA GLY A 141 4.07 18.78 19.74
C GLY A 141 3.92 19.58 18.44
N ARG A 142 4.31 19.04 17.28
CA ARG A 142 4.30 19.75 15.98
C ARG A 142 3.41 19.09 14.92
N SER A 143 2.62 18.09 15.31
CA SER A 143 1.73 17.36 14.42
C SER A 143 0.33 17.98 14.40
N THR A 144 -0.22 18.23 13.21
CA THR A 144 -1.63 18.58 13.02
C THR A 144 -2.30 17.49 12.19
N ARG A 145 -3.51 17.08 12.58
CA ARG A 145 -4.30 16.12 11.82
C ARG A 145 -5.35 16.84 10.98
N LEU A 146 -5.37 16.55 9.68
CA LEU A 146 -6.42 17.02 8.78
C LEU A 146 -7.57 16.02 8.80
N ASN A 147 -8.74 16.49 9.23
CA ASN A 147 -9.93 15.67 9.46
C ASN A 147 -11.00 15.85 8.38
N LEU A 148 -10.71 16.64 7.34
CA LEU A 148 -11.66 16.96 6.28
C LEU A 148 -11.20 16.34 4.96
N ASN A 149 -12.05 15.50 4.38
CA ASN A 149 -11.88 14.94 3.05
C ASN A 149 -12.67 15.79 2.05
N TYR A 150 -11.97 16.35 1.06
CA TYR A 150 -12.56 17.16 0.00
C TYR A 150 -12.67 16.41 -1.34
N ARG A 151 -12.19 15.16 -1.39
CA ARG A 151 -12.07 14.37 -2.62
C ARG A 151 -13.23 13.42 -2.81
N THR A 152 -13.47 12.58 -1.79
CA THR A 152 -14.33 11.39 -1.88
C THR A 152 -15.63 11.64 -1.13
N THR A 153 -16.75 11.14 -1.66
CA THR A 153 -18.04 11.26 -0.98
C THR A 153 -18.05 10.60 0.39
N ALA A 154 -18.91 11.08 1.29
CA ALA A 154 -19.06 10.53 2.63
C ALA A 154 -19.43 9.04 2.59
N GLU A 155 -20.24 8.61 1.62
CA GLU A 155 -20.71 7.24 1.46
C GLU A 155 -19.57 6.30 1.02
N ILE A 156 -18.75 6.71 0.04
CA ILE A 156 -17.58 5.94 -0.40
C ILE A 156 -16.54 5.86 0.72
N LEU A 157 -16.29 6.98 1.42
CA LEU A 157 -15.33 7.03 2.50
C LEU A 157 -15.77 6.17 3.69
N GLY A 158 -17.04 6.27 4.10
CA GLY A 158 -17.61 5.49 5.19
C GLY A 158 -17.53 3.99 4.90
N TRP A 159 -17.95 3.57 3.71
CA TRP A 159 -17.84 2.18 3.28
C TRP A 159 -16.39 1.68 3.25
N SER A 160 -15.47 2.48 2.69
CA SER A 160 -14.05 2.11 2.60
C SER A 160 -13.39 2.01 3.98
N LEU A 161 -13.75 2.89 4.93
CA LEU A 161 -13.26 2.82 6.31
C LEU A 161 -13.74 1.55 7.03
N GLY A 162 -14.95 1.07 6.74
CA GLY A 162 -15.45 -0.22 7.22
C GLY A 162 -14.53 -1.40 6.80
N LEU A 163 -14.07 -1.42 5.54
CA LEU A 163 -13.12 -2.43 5.05
C LEU A 163 -11.81 -2.45 5.84
N LEU A 164 -11.32 -1.25 6.22
CA LEU A 164 -10.05 -1.07 6.90
C LEU A 164 -10.10 -1.57 8.35
N ARG A 165 -11.21 -1.31 9.05
CA ARG A 165 -11.41 -1.74 10.45
C ARG A 165 -11.85 -3.20 10.59
N GLY A 166 -12.37 -3.79 9.52
CA GLY A 166 -13.00 -5.12 9.59
C GLY A 166 -14.31 -5.12 10.38
N GLU A 167 -14.97 -3.95 10.46
CA GLU A 167 -16.28 -3.77 11.12
C GLU A 167 -17.43 -4.04 10.11
N ARG A 168 -18.60 -4.45 10.60
CA ARG A 168 -19.78 -4.73 9.75
C ARG A 168 -20.27 -3.46 9.04
N ILE A 169 -20.53 -3.59 7.74
CA ILE A 169 -21.02 -2.51 6.87
C ILE A 169 -22.48 -2.13 7.22
N ASP A 170 -23.25 -3.06 7.80
CA ASP A 170 -24.68 -2.89 8.14
C ASP A 170 -24.96 -2.32 9.54
N ASP A 171 -23.97 -2.30 10.46
CA ASP A 171 -24.18 -1.89 11.86
C ASP A 171 -23.97 -0.37 12.08
N MET A 172 -23.87 0.41 11.01
CA MET A 172 -23.54 1.85 11.05
C MET A 172 -24.80 2.73 11.21
N GLU A 173 -25.65 2.42 12.17
CA GLU A 173 -26.77 3.29 12.62
C GLU A 173 -26.29 4.56 13.37
N GLY A 174 -24.98 4.72 13.56
CA GLY A 174 -24.37 5.79 14.35
C GLY A 174 -23.80 6.97 13.57
N GLY A 175 -24.40 7.36 12.44
CA GLY A 175 -24.04 8.58 11.69
C GLY A 175 -22.61 8.61 11.11
N LEU A 176 -22.47 9.16 9.91
CA LEU A 176 -21.19 9.37 9.23
C LEU A 176 -20.19 10.24 10.02
N ASP A 177 -20.62 10.87 11.13
CA ASP A 177 -19.86 11.82 11.92
C ASP A 177 -18.87 11.22 12.93
N SER A 178 -18.94 9.92 13.23
CA SER A 178 -18.04 9.26 14.21
C SER A 178 -17.00 8.31 13.59
N ILE A 179 -17.02 8.12 12.26
CA ILE A 179 -16.14 7.16 11.59
C ILE A 179 -14.75 7.78 11.42
N ALA A 180 -13.83 7.39 12.30
CA ALA A 180 -12.39 7.68 12.24
C ALA A 180 -11.97 9.16 12.33
N GLY A 181 -12.89 10.08 12.61
CA GLY A 181 -12.60 11.51 12.70
C GLY A 181 -12.31 12.17 11.34
N CYS A 182 -12.62 11.51 10.22
CA CYS A 182 -12.54 12.08 8.88
C CYS A 182 -13.96 12.34 8.36
N ARG A 183 -14.30 13.59 8.07
CA ARG A 183 -15.60 14.00 7.52
C ARG A 183 -15.45 14.41 6.07
N SER A 184 -16.38 14.01 5.22
CA SER A 184 -16.52 14.57 3.86
C SER A 184 -17.73 15.50 3.81
N TYR A 185 -17.60 16.63 3.11
CA TYR A 185 -18.72 17.52 2.84
C TYR A 185 -19.44 17.19 1.53
N VAL A 186 -18.89 16.28 0.74
CA VAL A 186 -19.45 15.86 -0.54
C VAL A 186 -20.26 14.59 -0.29
N HIS A 187 -21.50 14.57 -0.74
CA HIS A 187 -22.39 13.42 -0.67
C HIS A 187 -22.69 12.92 -2.08
N GLY A 188 -22.86 11.61 -2.23
CA GLY A 188 -23.15 10.97 -3.51
C GLY A 188 -23.81 9.61 -3.35
N ALA A 189 -23.75 8.81 -4.42
CA ALA A 189 -24.27 7.46 -4.38
C ALA A 189 -23.39 6.56 -3.49
N PRO A 190 -23.97 5.59 -2.78
CA PRO A 190 -23.18 4.55 -2.11
C PRO A 190 -22.44 3.68 -3.14
N PRO A 191 -21.32 3.05 -2.76
CA PRO A 191 -20.60 2.13 -3.65
C PRO A 191 -21.51 1.02 -4.19
N ARG A 192 -21.42 0.75 -5.50
CA ARG A 192 -22.10 -0.37 -6.14
C ARG A 192 -21.26 -1.63 -5.97
N LEU A 193 -21.84 -2.67 -5.37
CA LEU A 193 -21.20 -3.97 -5.18
C LEU A 193 -21.87 -5.02 -6.05
N GLN A 194 -21.11 -5.78 -6.84
CA GLN A 194 -21.69 -6.83 -7.68
C GLN A 194 -20.79 -8.06 -7.82
N GLY A 195 -21.36 -9.22 -7.49
CA GLY A 195 -20.75 -10.53 -7.66
C GLY A 195 -21.21 -11.25 -8.93
N PHE A 196 -20.34 -12.10 -9.48
CA PHE A 196 -20.59 -12.91 -10.67
C PHE A 196 -20.10 -14.35 -10.48
N ASP A 197 -20.73 -15.31 -11.15
CA ASP A 197 -20.23 -16.70 -11.13
C ASP A 197 -18.96 -16.88 -11.98
N LYS A 198 -18.87 -16.13 -13.08
CA LYS A 198 -17.84 -16.29 -14.11
C LYS A 198 -17.13 -14.97 -14.41
N LEU A 199 -15.86 -15.11 -14.74
CA LEU A 199 -14.99 -14.00 -15.13
C LEU A 199 -15.55 -13.20 -16.31
N ASP A 200 -16.05 -13.87 -17.36
CA ASP A 200 -16.60 -13.22 -18.54
C ASP A 200 -17.91 -12.45 -18.28
N ALA A 201 -18.63 -12.79 -17.22
CA ALA A 201 -19.80 -12.03 -16.80
C ALA A 201 -19.36 -10.73 -16.10
N GLU A 202 -18.34 -10.81 -15.23
CA GLU A 202 -17.76 -9.64 -14.56
C GLU A 202 -17.16 -8.65 -15.56
N THR A 203 -16.33 -9.10 -16.51
CA THR A 203 -15.69 -8.19 -17.48
C THR A 203 -16.70 -7.49 -18.39
N ARG A 204 -17.76 -8.20 -18.82
CA ARG A 204 -18.84 -7.60 -19.60
C ARG A 204 -19.63 -6.56 -18.81
N PHE A 205 -19.91 -6.83 -17.54
CA PHE A 205 -20.61 -5.88 -16.68
C PHE A 205 -19.77 -4.63 -16.37
N ILE A 206 -18.46 -4.80 -16.15
CA ILE A 206 -17.55 -3.65 -15.99
C ILE A 206 -17.57 -2.80 -17.27
N ALA A 207 -17.47 -3.43 -18.45
CA ALA A 207 -17.49 -2.71 -19.70
C ALA A 207 -18.82 -1.97 -19.95
N SER A 208 -19.96 -2.60 -19.62
CA SER A 208 -21.27 -1.93 -19.70
C SER A 208 -21.38 -0.76 -18.73
N THR A 209 -20.90 -0.91 -17.49
CA THR A 209 -20.93 0.16 -16.49
C THR A 209 -20.04 1.34 -16.88
N VAL A 210 -18.86 1.08 -17.44
CA VAL A 210 -18.00 2.15 -17.97
C VAL A 210 -18.68 2.88 -19.13
N ASN A 211 -19.36 2.16 -20.02
CA ASN A 211 -20.15 2.78 -21.09
C ASN A 211 -21.31 3.62 -20.53
N GLU A 212 -21.98 3.19 -19.46
CA GLU A 212 -23.01 3.96 -18.75
C GLU A 212 -22.43 5.27 -18.18
N TRP A 213 -21.26 5.23 -17.53
CA TRP A 213 -20.59 6.43 -17.03
C TRP A 213 -20.23 7.42 -18.16
N ILE A 214 -19.70 6.91 -19.27
CA ILE A 214 -19.37 7.75 -20.44
C ILE A 214 -20.63 8.40 -21.00
N ASN A 215 -21.71 7.63 -21.17
CA ASN A 215 -23.00 8.15 -21.65
C ASN A 215 -23.64 9.16 -20.69
N SER A 216 -23.29 9.10 -19.41
CA SER A 216 -23.71 10.06 -18.38
C SER A 216 -22.83 11.32 -18.34
N GLY A 217 -21.85 11.45 -19.24
CA GLY A 217 -21.01 12.64 -19.39
C GLY A 217 -19.69 12.60 -18.62
N VAL A 218 -19.25 11.44 -18.13
CA VAL A 218 -17.91 11.28 -17.53
C VAL A 218 -16.89 11.08 -18.65
N ALA A 219 -15.84 11.89 -18.68
CA ALA A 219 -14.80 11.72 -19.70
C ALA A 219 -14.05 10.39 -19.47
N PRO A 220 -13.66 9.64 -20.52
CA PRO A 220 -12.90 8.40 -20.38
C PRO A 220 -11.65 8.53 -19.50
N SER A 221 -10.95 9.66 -19.59
CA SER A 221 -9.77 9.97 -18.78
C SER A 221 -10.06 10.10 -17.27
N GLU A 222 -11.31 10.39 -16.89
CA GLU A 222 -11.78 10.50 -15.50
C GLU A 222 -12.27 9.16 -14.93
N ILE A 223 -12.09 8.05 -15.67
CA ILE A 223 -12.47 6.69 -15.26
C ILE A 223 -11.22 5.84 -15.04
N GLY A 224 -11.12 5.24 -13.86
CA GLY A 224 -10.04 4.34 -13.48
C GLY A 224 -10.53 2.93 -13.14
N ILE A 225 -9.88 1.88 -13.66
CA ILE A 225 -10.11 0.48 -13.31
C ILE A 225 -8.90 -0.06 -12.57
N ALA A 226 -9.09 -0.38 -11.29
CA ALA A 226 -8.09 -0.96 -10.40
C ALA A 226 -8.27 -2.47 -10.31
N VAL A 227 -7.19 -3.22 -10.59
CA VAL A 227 -7.18 -4.69 -10.45
C VAL A 227 -6.05 -5.14 -9.53
N ARG A 228 -6.20 -6.27 -8.85
CA ARG A 228 -5.07 -6.86 -8.09
C ARG A 228 -4.14 -7.66 -8.99
N ALA A 229 -4.69 -8.37 -9.98
CA ALA A 229 -3.94 -9.21 -10.91
C ALA A 229 -3.84 -8.57 -12.30
N LYS A 230 -2.62 -8.36 -12.80
CA LYS A 230 -2.38 -7.66 -14.08
C LYS A 230 -3.07 -8.33 -15.27
N TRP A 231 -3.07 -9.66 -15.31
CA TRP A 231 -3.72 -10.43 -16.38
C TRP A 231 -5.22 -10.15 -16.44
N PHE A 232 -5.86 -9.88 -15.30
CA PHE A 232 -7.28 -9.56 -15.25
C PHE A 232 -7.55 -8.15 -15.80
N GLY A 233 -6.66 -7.20 -15.54
CA GLY A 233 -6.70 -5.87 -16.16
C GLY A 233 -6.66 -5.95 -17.69
N SER A 234 -5.85 -6.85 -18.26
CA SER A 234 -5.87 -7.10 -19.72
C SER A 234 -7.22 -7.62 -20.21
N LYS A 235 -7.87 -8.52 -19.48
CA LYS A 235 -9.22 -9.02 -19.83
C LYS A 235 -10.29 -7.95 -19.77
N VAL A 236 -10.23 -7.06 -18.78
CA VAL A 236 -11.14 -5.90 -18.70
C VAL A 236 -10.88 -4.94 -19.87
N ALA A 237 -9.61 -4.68 -20.21
CA ALA A 237 -9.26 -3.84 -21.35
C ALA A 237 -9.75 -4.42 -22.69
N ASP A 238 -9.64 -5.74 -22.88
CA ASP A 238 -10.17 -6.43 -24.07
C ASP A 238 -11.70 -6.28 -24.18
N ALA A 239 -12.42 -6.41 -23.05
CA ALA A 239 -13.87 -6.23 -23.01
C ALA A 239 -14.30 -4.78 -23.33
N LEU A 240 -13.58 -3.79 -22.80
CA LEU A 240 -13.79 -2.37 -23.12
C LEU A 240 -13.54 -2.09 -24.61
N LYS A 241 -12.45 -2.63 -25.15
CA LYS A 241 -12.11 -2.51 -26.57
C LYS A 241 -13.16 -3.12 -27.49
N ALA A 242 -13.77 -4.24 -27.10
CA ALA A 242 -14.89 -4.85 -27.84
C ALA A 242 -16.13 -3.95 -27.91
N MET A 243 -16.30 -3.02 -26.96
CA MET A 243 -17.33 -1.98 -26.98
C MET A 243 -16.88 -0.68 -27.66
N GLY A 244 -15.69 -0.64 -28.25
CA GLY A 244 -15.12 0.56 -28.88
C GLY A 244 -14.51 1.57 -27.91
N ILE A 245 -14.38 1.22 -26.62
CA ILE A 245 -13.83 2.11 -25.59
C ILE A 245 -12.30 1.98 -25.58
N LYS A 246 -11.60 3.12 -25.70
CA LYS A 246 -10.14 3.17 -25.63
C LYS A 246 -9.67 3.01 -24.19
N THR A 247 -8.59 2.24 -23.99
CA THR A 247 -7.97 2.02 -22.68
C THR A 247 -6.48 2.29 -22.73
N VAL A 248 -5.92 2.79 -21.63
CA VAL A 248 -4.48 2.99 -21.45
C VAL A 248 -4.01 2.31 -20.16
N ASP A 249 -2.81 1.70 -20.20
CA ASP A 249 -2.17 1.19 -18.98
C ASP A 249 -1.76 2.38 -18.13
N LEU A 250 -2.16 2.39 -16.85
CA LEU A 250 -1.79 3.43 -15.88
C LEU A 250 -0.30 3.77 -15.86
N ALA A 251 0.61 2.84 -16.16
CA ALA A 251 2.05 3.15 -16.22
C ALA A 251 2.51 3.90 -17.47
N LYS A 252 1.67 3.98 -18.50
CA LYS A 252 1.99 4.63 -19.78
C LYS A 252 1.10 5.84 -20.03
N ALA A 253 0.11 6.06 -19.18
CA ALA A 253 -0.88 7.10 -19.35
C ALA A 253 -0.26 8.49 -19.21
N SER A 254 -0.58 9.36 -20.15
CA SER A 254 -0.41 10.80 -20.02
C SER A 254 -1.74 11.43 -19.63
N THR A 255 -1.70 12.58 -18.94
CA THR A 255 -2.91 13.34 -18.56
C THR A 255 -3.75 13.84 -19.75
N LYS A 256 -3.29 13.62 -20.98
CA LYS A 256 -3.96 14.00 -22.23
C LYS A 256 -4.64 12.84 -22.97
N ASP A 257 -4.54 11.62 -22.46
CA ASP A 257 -5.12 10.45 -23.12
C ASP A 257 -6.64 10.42 -22.87
N ASP A 258 -7.43 10.58 -23.93
CA ASP A 258 -8.88 10.36 -23.92
C ASP A 258 -9.20 8.86 -23.91
N ALA A 259 -8.85 8.20 -22.81
CA ALA A 259 -8.94 6.76 -22.63
C ALA A 259 -9.16 6.38 -21.16
N VAL A 260 -9.84 5.25 -20.94
CA VAL A 260 -10.05 4.67 -19.62
C VAL A 260 -8.72 4.12 -19.07
N HIS A 261 -8.40 4.48 -17.84
CA HIS A 261 -7.15 4.07 -17.20
C HIS A 261 -7.31 2.70 -16.55
N VAL A 262 -6.49 1.73 -16.94
CA VAL A 262 -6.53 0.38 -16.37
C VAL A 262 -5.17 0.03 -15.76
N GLY A 263 -5.16 -0.49 -14.54
CA GLY A 263 -3.92 -1.02 -13.97
C GLY A 263 -4.06 -1.52 -12.55
N THR A 264 -2.91 -1.77 -11.91
CA THR A 264 -2.90 -2.43 -10.60
C THR A 264 -3.31 -1.48 -9.49
N MET A 265 -3.92 -2.00 -8.41
CA MET A 265 -4.25 -1.23 -7.20
C MET A 265 -3.06 -0.41 -6.68
N HIS A 266 -1.84 -0.96 -6.73
CA HIS A 266 -0.62 -0.25 -6.30
C HIS A 266 -0.33 1.00 -7.14
N ARG A 267 -0.65 0.98 -8.44
CA ARG A 267 -0.44 2.11 -9.36
C ARG A 267 -1.52 3.18 -9.28
N MET A 268 -2.63 2.88 -8.60
CA MET A 268 -3.68 3.86 -8.35
C MET A 268 -3.28 4.88 -7.28
N LYS A 269 -2.28 4.57 -6.45
CA LYS A 269 -1.82 5.48 -5.40
C LYS A 269 -1.33 6.80 -6.01
N GLY A 270 -1.74 7.92 -5.42
CA GLY A 270 -1.42 9.27 -5.89
C GLY A 270 -2.28 9.78 -7.05
N LEU A 271 -3.14 8.93 -7.63
CA LEU A 271 -4.07 9.32 -8.69
C LEU A 271 -5.48 9.55 -8.12
N GLU A 272 -6.37 10.12 -8.92
CA GLU A 272 -7.79 10.29 -8.58
C GLU A 272 -8.64 10.29 -9.85
N PHE A 273 -9.86 9.76 -9.74
CA PHE A 273 -10.79 9.60 -10.84
C PHE A 273 -12.19 9.95 -10.37
N ARG A 274 -13.05 10.45 -11.26
CA ARG A 274 -14.45 10.69 -10.91
C ARG A 274 -15.17 9.37 -10.64
N CYS A 275 -14.95 8.39 -11.51
CA CYS A 275 -15.49 7.04 -11.37
C CYS A 275 -14.35 6.02 -11.26
N VAL A 276 -14.43 5.11 -10.28
CA VAL A 276 -13.47 4.00 -10.16
C VAL A 276 -14.18 2.66 -10.13
N GLY A 277 -13.69 1.72 -10.94
CA GLY A 277 -14.03 0.30 -10.85
C GLY A 277 -12.90 -0.48 -10.18
N VAL A 278 -13.13 -1.03 -9.00
CA VAL A 278 -12.21 -1.95 -8.33
C VAL A 278 -12.66 -3.38 -8.62
N ALA A 279 -11.95 -4.04 -9.52
CA ALA A 279 -12.39 -5.28 -10.15
C ALA A 279 -11.60 -6.50 -9.67
N GLY A 280 -12.26 -7.66 -9.63
CA GLY A 280 -11.67 -8.93 -9.25
C GLY A 280 -11.40 -9.04 -7.74
N VAL A 281 -12.23 -8.42 -6.90
CA VAL A 281 -12.11 -8.44 -5.43
C VAL A 281 -12.69 -9.74 -4.84
N GLY A 282 -12.25 -10.87 -5.41
CA GLY A 282 -12.64 -12.21 -4.97
C GLY A 282 -11.62 -12.85 -4.02
N ALA A 283 -12.04 -13.88 -3.27
CA ALA A 283 -11.24 -14.59 -2.27
C ALA A 283 -9.91 -15.17 -2.81
N LYS A 284 -9.81 -15.43 -4.12
CA LYS A 284 -8.60 -15.94 -4.78
C LYS A 284 -7.57 -14.86 -5.11
N PHE A 285 -7.98 -13.60 -5.16
CA PHE A 285 -7.15 -12.50 -5.64
C PHE A 285 -6.87 -11.45 -4.58
N VAL A 286 -7.83 -11.22 -3.68
CA VAL A 286 -7.72 -10.22 -2.63
C VAL A 286 -8.07 -10.88 -1.30
N PRO A 287 -7.13 -11.05 -0.36
CA PRO A 287 -5.70 -10.75 -0.49
C PRO A 287 -4.99 -11.68 -1.49
N ALA A 288 -3.89 -11.22 -2.08
CA ALA A 288 -3.07 -12.08 -2.92
C ALA A 288 -2.30 -13.11 -2.07
N ALA A 289 -2.45 -14.40 -2.38
CA ALA A 289 -1.85 -15.49 -1.58
C ALA A 289 -0.32 -15.39 -1.44
N ASN A 290 0.38 -14.91 -2.46
CA ASN A 290 1.83 -14.71 -2.42
C ASN A 290 2.27 -13.44 -1.67
N ALA A 291 1.32 -12.58 -1.30
CA ALA A 291 1.56 -11.37 -0.52
C ALA A 291 1.20 -11.55 0.96
N VAL A 292 0.78 -12.75 1.36
CA VAL A 292 0.40 -13.09 2.73
C VAL A 292 1.22 -14.28 3.21
N THR A 293 2.04 -14.05 4.23
CA THR A 293 2.82 -15.09 4.88
C THR A 293 1.89 -16.15 5.48
N PRO A 294 2.13 -17.46 5.33
CA PRO A 294 1.31 -18.49 5.96
C PRO A 294 1.24 -18.34 7.49
N ILE A 295 0.06 -18.56 8.07
CA ILE A 295 -0.19 -18.35 9.51
C ILE A 295 0.68 -19.26 10.39
N ASP A 296 0.98 -20.47 9.90
CA ASP A 296 1.83 -21.48 10.54
C ASP A 296 3.32 -21.13 10.46
N GLU A 297 3.74 -20.37 9.46
CA GLU A 297 5.11 -19.85 9.38
C GLU A 297 5.33 -18.68 10.35
N ASP A 298 4.41 -17.71 10.33
CA ASP A 298 4.53 -16.48 11.10
C ASP A 298 3.17 -15.75 11.26
N ARG A 299 2.51 -15.95 12.41
CA ARG A 299 1.25 -15.28 12.73
C ARG A 299 1.34 -13.75 12.72
N GLN A 300 2.43 -13.17 13.23
CA GLN A 300 2.55 -11.73 13.33
C GLN A 300 2.73 -11.09 11.96
N THR A 301 3.56 -11.70 11.10
CA THR A 301 3.77 -11.23 9.73
C THR A 301 2.51 -11.46 8.89
N HIS A 302 1.81 -12.58 9.09
CA HIS A 302 0.51 -12.85 8.47
C HIS A 302 -0.51 -11.72 8.74
N GLU A 303 -0.68 -11.34 10.01
CA GLU A 303 -1.60 -10.25 10.39
C GLU A 303 -1.21 -8.91 9.74
N GLN A 304 0.09 -8.60 9.69
CA GLN A 304 0.60 -7.38 9.02
C GLN A 304 0.38 -7.40 7.52
N ASP A 305 0.58 -8.55 6.87
CA ASP A 305 0.38 -8.73 5.44
C ASP A 305 -1.11 -8.59 5.06
N LEU A 306 -2.02 -9.11 5.90
CA LEU A 306 -3.46 -8.92 5.74
C LEU A 306 -3.86 -7.45 5.90
N GLU A 307 -3.35 -6.77 6.93
CA GLU A 307 -3.58 -5.33 7.12
C GLU A 307 -3.10 -4.53 5.91
N ARG A 308 -1.93 -4.87 5.35
CA ARG A 308 -1.41 -4.25 4.13
C ARG A 308 -2.32 -4.46 2.93
N GLU A 309 -2.82 -5.67 2.71
CA GLU A 309 -3.74 -5.93 1.59
C GLU A 309 -5.10 -5.25 1.79
N ARG A 310 -5.57 -5.05 3.05
CA ARG A 310 -6.73 -4.21 3.35
C ARG A 310 -6.47 -2.74 3.03
N CYS A 311 -5.31 -2.20 3.44
CA CYS A 311 -4.90 -0.83 3.10
C CYS A 311 -4.81 -0.64 1.58
N LEU A 312 -4.32 -1.64 0.84
CA LEU A 312 -4.26 -1.59 -0.62
C LEU A 312 -5.65 -1.48 -1.25
N LEU A 313 -6.60 -2.27 -0.78
CA LEU A 313 -8.00 -2.21 -1.22
C LEU A 313 -8.63 -0.85 -0.87
N PHE A 314 -8.44 -0.39 0.38
CA PHE A 314 -8.88 0.93 0.84
C PHE A 314 -8.34 2.07 -0.04
N VAL A 315 -7.04 2.07 -0.35
CA VAL A 315 -6.40 3.07 -1.20
C VAL A 315 -7.02 3.08 -2.59
N ALA A 316 -7.29 1.90 -3.18
CA ALA A 316 -7.91 1.79 -4.50
C ALA A 316 -9.35 2.32 -4.50
N CYS A 317 -10.15 1.97 -3.50
CA CYS A 317 -11.54 2.44 -3.38
C CYS A 317 -11.63 3.95 -3.16
N THR A 318 -10.75 4.51 -2.33
CA THR A 318 -10.69 5.96 -2.04
C THR A 318 -10.08 6.81 -3.16
N ARG A 319 -9.75 6.22 -4.32
CA ARG A 319 -9.44 6.99 -5.53
C ARG A 319 -10.68 7.49 -6.25
N ALA A 320 -11.86 6.96 -5.94
CA ALA A 320 -13.12 7.46 -6.45
C ALA A 320 -13.48 8.80 -5.81
N ARG A 321 -13.91 9.75 -6.64
CA ARG A 321 -14.50 11.00 -6.17
C ARG A 321 -16.02 10.92 -6.05
N GLU A 322 -16.69 10.40 -7.06
CA GLU A 322 -18.16 10.43 -7.19
C GLU A 322 -18.77 9.02 -7.18
N GLU A 323 -18.24 8.11 -7.99
CA GLU A 323 -18.82 6.77 -8.19
C GLU A 323 -17.77 5.68 -7.94
N LEU A 324 -18.13 4.69 -7.12
CA LEU A 324 -17.31 3.51 -6.85
C LEU A 324 -18.08 2.24 -7.22
N LEU A 325 -17.50 1.44 -8.12
CA LEU A 325 -17.93 0.08 -8.41
C LEU A 325 -16.92 -0.91 -7.84
N VAL A 326 -17.38 -1.91 -7.08
CA VAL A 326 -16.54 -3.03 -6.63
C VAL A 326 -17.15 -4.34 -7.13
N THR A 327 -16.36 -5.12 -7.88
CA THR A 327 -16.82 -6.39 -8.47
C THR A 327 -15.94 -7.56 -8.10
N TRP A 328 -16.51 -8.75 -8.13
CA TRP A 328 -15.79 -10.01 -7.97
C TRP A 328 -16.42 -11.13 -8.79
N HIS A 329 -15.64 -12.16 -9.08
CA HIS A 329 -16.14 -13.43 -9.62
C HIS A 329 -15.82 -14.60 -8.69
N GLY A 330 -16.76 -15.54 -8.57
CA GLY A 330 -16.72 -16.62 -7.60
C GLY A 330 -17.01 -16.12 -6.18
N GLN A 331 -16.20 -16.53 -5.22
CA GLN A 331 -16.37 -16.14 -3.82
C GLN A 331 -15.85 -14.72 -3.57
N PRO A 332 -16.60 -13.86 -2.84
CA PRO A 332 -16.14 -12.52 -2.48
C PRO A 332 -14.88 -12.58 -1.61
N SER A 333 -14.06 -11.54 -1.67
CA SER A 333 -12.91 -11.41 -0.77
C SER A 333 -13.36 -11.46 0.71
N PRO A 334 -12.57 -12.09 1.61
CA PRO A 334 -12.81 -12.00 3.04
C PRO A 334 -12.82 -10.55 3.57
N PHE A 335 -12.26 -9.59 2.83
CA PHE A 335 -12.31 -8.18 3.20
C PHE A 335 -13.68 -7.54 2.94
N LEU A 336 -14.46 -8.10 2.02
CA LEU A 336 -15.84 -7.66 1.75
C LEU A 336 -16.85 -8.31 2.71
N THR A 337 -16.50 -9.44 3.32
CA THR A 337 -17.41 -10.28 4.12
C THR A 337 -17.08 -10.37 5.60
N ALA A 338 -16.09 -9.62 6.11
CA ALA A 338 -15.69 -9.62 7.51
C ALA A 338 -16.87 -9.20 8.42
N SER A 339 -17.66 -10.20 8.81
CA SER A 339 -18.91 -10.12 9.58
C SER A 339 -19.45 -11.49 10.05
N THR A 340 -18.84 -12.64 9.73
CA THR A 340 -19.52 -13.95 9.93
C THR A 340 -18.80 -14.99 10.80
N ALA A 341 -17.88 -14.60 11.68
CA ALA A 341 -17.31 -15.54 12.65
C ALA A 341 -17.09 -14.90 14.03
N ASP A 342 -18.14 -14.98 14.89
CA ASP A 342 -18.05 -15.29 16.33
C ASP A 342 -19.39 -15.01 17.07
N SER A 343 -20.48 -15.63 16.63
CA SER A 343 -21.72 -15.71 17.42
C SER A 343 -22.43 -17.06 17.30
N ALA A 344 -21.69 -18.14 17.03
CA ALA A 344 -22.21 -19.51 17.03
C ALA A 344 -21.26 -20.40 17.85
N GLY A 345 -21.28 -20.22 19.17
CA GLY A 345 -20.44 -21.00 20.09
C GLY A 345 -20.54 -20.60 21.56
N ALA A 346 -21.70 -20.15 22.03
CA ALA A 346 -21.99 -20.04 23.46
C ALA A 346 -23.51 -20.17 23.67
N GLN A 347 -23.98 -21.41 23.67
CA GLN A 347 -25.12 -21.83 24.47
C GLN A 347 -24.67 -23.04 25.30
#